data_AF-A0A977XV48-F1
#
_entry.id   AF-A0A977XV48-F1
#
_cell.length_a   1.000
_cell.length_b   1.000
_cell.length_c   1.000
_cell.angle_alpha   90.00
_cell.angle_beta   90.00
_cell.angle_gamma   90.00
#
_symmetry.space_group_name_H-M   'P 1'
#
loop_
_entity.id
_entity.type
_entity.pdbx_description
1 polymer ?
#
loop_
_entity_poly.entity_id
_entity_poly.type
_entity_poly.pdbx_seq_one_letter_code
_entity_poly.pdbx_strand_id
1 'polypeptide(L)'
;MTEEEGKALQIFGIFPEKIIVLNASDNVLRSRVSGKVIDRLTKEPYHKLYNPPSDPEVESRLVPADDASDIDCRIAEFRHHFIAIGQMYTDIIVNLRGDQPLSDLYSQAICHLSRPARNPAMWTPRVLLLGFSGSGRKTVADKLAERYELIPVHCGTLIRREVIRETKLGTAMKIYVDAHSSVPDEMVIKLLQARLSELDCTLKGWVLFGFPRTRLQAQMLDEVDLAPNRVLLLNIGHNDAAARLNVRRVDVVTGARYDLCLAPPPEPPVPMLERVAGRVGRPPGMAECEVSLKLTRHAAHRDELVEYYGPRVLNVNADREKETVFEQVEPFLVNKMPRPVHPK
;
A
#
# COMPACT_ATOMS: atom_id res chain seq x y z
N MET A 1 -23.80 23.71 -5.28
CA MET A 1 -22.35 23.72 -5.54
C MET A 1 -22.16 23.88 -7.04
N THR A 2 -21.42 24.88 -7.48
CA THR A 2 -21.06 25.10 -8.89
C THR A 2 -19.65 24.56 -9.17
N GLU A 3 -19.28 24.46 -10.45
CA GLU A 3 -17.93 24.03 -10.86
C GLU A 3 -16.85 24.98 -10.31
N GLU A 4 -17.13 26.29 -10.30
CA GLU A 4 -16.22 27.32 -9.78
C GLU A 4 -15.95 27.15 -8.28
N GLU A 5 -17.00 26.89 -7.49
CA GLU A 5 -16.88 26.59 -6.07
C GLU A 5 -16.07 25.29 -5.84
N GLY A 6 -16.30 24.28 -6.67
CA GLY A 6 -15.53 23.03 -6.65
C GLY A 6 -14.03 23.24 -6.93
N LYS A 7 -13.69 24.11 -7.90
CA LYS A 7 -12.30 24.48 -8.21
C LYS A 7 -11.67 25.34 -7.11
N ALA A 8 -12.43 26.28 -6.54
CA ALA A 8 -11.97 27.13 -5.46
C ALA A 8 -11.54 26.29 -4.24
N LEU A 9 -12.32 25.28 -3.85
CA LEU A 9 -11.96 24.37 -2.75
C LEU A 9 -10.59 23.70 -2.97
N GLN A 10 -10.33 23.23 -4.20
CA GLN A 10 -9.04 22.62 -4.54
C GLN A 10 -7.88 23.63 -4.48
N ILE A 11 -8.10 24.86 -4.95
CA ILE A 11 -7.09 25.94 -4.89
C ILE A 11 -6.75 26.29 -3.43
N PHE A 12 -7.74 26.27 -2.54
CA PHE A 12 -7.54 26.47 -1.09
C PHE A 12 -7.01 25.23 -0.36
N GLY A 13 -6.72 24.13 -1.08
CA GLY A 13 -6.17 22.91 -0.50
C GLY A 13 -7.17 22.09 0.32
N ILE A 14 -8.46 22.36 0.18
CA ILE A 14 -9.54 21.63 0.87
C ILE A 14 -10.01 20.51 -0.06
N PHE A 15 -9.61 19.28 0.25
CA PHE A 15 -10.00 18.10 -0.51
C PHE A 15 -11.04 17.29 0.26
N PRO A 16 -12.29 17.16 -0.24
CA PRO A 16 -13.28 16.32 0.40
C PRO A 16 -12.88 14.85 0.29
N GLU A 17 -12.89 14.11 1.40
CA GLU A 17 -12.60 12.67 1.39
C GLU A 17 -13.75 11.84 0.80
N LYS A 18 -14.98 12.33 0.96
CA LYS A 18 -16.22 11.67 0.51
C LYS A 18 -17.24 12.71 0.09
N ILE A 19 -17.94 12.42 -0.99
CA ILE A 19 -19.07 13.24 -1.44
C ILE A 19 -20.30 12.35 -1.52
N ILE A 20 -21.36 12.72 -0.80
CA ILE A 20 -22.64 12.01 -0.85
C ILE A 20 -23.63 12.84 -1.65
N VAL A 21 -24.19 12.24 -2.69
CA VAL A 21 -25.16 12.86 -3.56
C VAL A 21 -26.49 12.16 -3.38
N LEU A 22 -27.52 12.92 -3.03
CA LEU A 22 -28.88 12.41 -2.88
C LEU A 22 -29.60 12.54 -4.23
N ASN A 23 -29.88 11.41 -4.89
CA ASN A 23 -30.53 11.39 -6.18
C ASN A 23 -31.98 10.93 -6.05
N ALA A 24 -32.92 11.75 -6.48
CA ALA A 24 -34.36 11.49 -6.44
C ALA A 24 -34.97 11.76 -7.82
N SER A 25 -36.06 11.08 -8.14
CA SER A 25 -36.78 11.32 -9.39
C SER A 25 -37.47 12.69 -9.40
N ASP A 26 -37.62 13.29 -10.59
CA ASP A 26 -38.16 14.65 -10.77
C ASP A 26 -39.58 14.75 -10.19
N ASN A 27 -40.38 13.71 -10.35
CA ASN A 27 -41.73 13.63 -9.79
C ASN A 27 -41.72 13.64 -8.25
N VAL A 28 -40.75 12.97 -7.62
CA VAL A 28 -40.59 12.93 -6.16
C VAL A 28 -40.06 14.26 -5.62
N LEU A 29 -39.15 14.91 -6.35
CA LEU A 29 -38.68 16.25 -5.98
C LEU A 29 -39.83 17.26 -6.04
N ARG A 30 -40.64 17.24 -7.11
CA ARG A 30 -41.83 18.08 -7.25
C ARG A 30 -42.84 17.85 -6.13
N SER A 31 -43.11 16.59 -5.76
CA SER A 31 -44.05 16.28 -4.68
C SER A 31 -43.55 16.68 -3.29
N ARG A 32 -42.24 16.64 -3.05
CA ARG A 32 -41.62 17.09 -1.79
C ARG A 32 -41.65 18.61 -1.63
N VAL A 33 -41.44 19.36 -2.70
CA VAL A 33 -41.49 20.82 -2.63
C VAL A 33 -42.94 21.30 -2.48
N SER A 34 -43.89 20.71 -3.20
CA SER A 34 -45.32 21.08 -3.06
C SER A 34 -45.92 20.72 -1.70
N GLY A 35 -45.34 19.74 -1.00
CA GLY A 35 -45.71 19.35 0.36
C GLY A 35 -45.09 20.23 1.46
N LYS A 36 -44.16 21.13 1.12
CA LYS A 36 -43.44 21.98 2.08
C LYS A 36 -44.28 23.20 2.46
N VAL A 37 -44.40 23.40 3.76
CA VAL A 37 -45.21 24.45 4.39
C VAL A 37 -44.39 25.09 5.49
N ILE A 38 -44.61 26.37 5.77
CA ILE A 38 -43.87 27.12 6.79
C ILE A 38 -44.89 27.74 7.74
N ASP A 39 -44.61 27.71 9.03
CA ASP A 39 -45.40 28.47 10.00
C ASP A 39 -45.10 29.97 9.88
N ARG A 40 -46.16 30.78 9.79
CA ARG A 40 -46.06 32.23 9.64
C ARG A 40 -45.38 32.93 10.82
N LEU A 41 -45.49 32.38 12.04
CA LEU A 41 -44.96 33.02 13.25
C LEU A 41 -43.53 32.59 13.56
N THR A 42 -43.28 31.29 13.65
CA THR A 42 -41.96 30.74 14.00
C THR A 42 -41.01 30.69 12.81
N LYS A 43 -41.53 30.75 11.58
CA LYS A 43 -40.81 30.48 10.32
C LYS A 43 -40.20 29.08 10.27
N GLU A 44 -40.68 28.15 11.08
CA GLU A 44 -40.23 26.77 11.05
C GLU A 44 -40.78 26.01 9.84
N PRO A 45 -39.95 25.21 9.15
CA PRO A 45 -40.37 24.43 7.99
C PRO A 45 -41.01 23.10 8.41
N TYR A 46 -42.21 22.86 7.90
CA TYR A 46 -42.99 21.63 8.06
C TYR A 46 -43.24 20.97 6.71
N HIS A 47 -43.64 19.70 6.72
CA HIS A 47 -44.01 18.98 5.50
C HIS A 47 -45.24 18.11 5.74
N LYS A 48 -46.28 18.26 4.92
CA LYS A 48 -47.60 17.62 5.09
C LYS A 48 -47.54 16.11 5.35
N LEU A 49 -46.67 15.39 4.64
CA LEU A 49 -46.54 13.92 4.74
C LEU A 49 -45.40 13.41 5.64
N TYR A 50 -44.26 14.11 5.69
CA TYR A 50 -43.03 13.57 6.30
C TYR A 50 -42.69 14.19 7.66
N ASN A 51 -43.22 15.38 7.95
CA ASN A 51 -43.04 16.06 9.23
C ASN A 51 -44.24 17.00 9.49
N PRO A 52 -45.43 16.43 9.76
CA PRO A 52 -46.60 17.23 10.10
C PRO A 52 -46.41 17.90 11.48
N PRO A 53 -46.95 19.10 11.69
CA PRO A 53 -46.91 19.75 13.00
C PRO A 53 -47.64 18.90 14.04
N SER A 54 -47.10 18.83 15.25
CA SER A 54 -47.74 18.11 16.36
C SER A 54 -48.88 18.91 16.99
N ASP A 55 -48.82 20.24 16.89
CA ASP A 55 -49.79 21.15 17.49
C ASP A 55 -50.87 21.60 16.48
N PRO A 56 -52.17 21.49 16.83
CA PRO A 56 -53.28 21.88 15.94
C PRO A 56 -53.35 23.38 15.68
N GLU A 57 -52.81 24.21 16.59
CA GLU A 57 -52.71 25.65 16.38
C GLU A 57 -51.72 26.01 15.27
N VAL A 58 -50.60 25.28 15.18
CA VAL A 58 -49.58 25.49 14.15
C VAL A 58 -50.14 25.10 12.79
N GLU A 59 -50.91 24.01 12.72
CA GLU A 59 -51.55 23.54 11.48
C GLU A 59 -52.45 24.60 10.82
N SER A 60 -53.22 25.33 11.62
CA SER A 60 -54.11 26.40 11.13
C SER A 60 -53.38 27.63 10.56
N ARG A 61 -52.06 27.76 10.82
CA ARG A 61 -51.23 28.93 10.50
C ARG A 61 -50.19 28.66 9.40
N LEU A 62 -50.15 27.44 8.87
CA LEU A 62 -49.22 27.02 7.84
C LEU A 62 -49.50 27.68 6.49
N VAL A 63 -48.45 28.17 5.84
CA VAL A 63 -48.49 28.79 4.51
C VAL A 63 -47.53 28.03 3.57
N PRO A 64 -47.82 27.90 2.26
CA PRO A 64 -46.89 27.30 1.31
C PRO A 64 -45.51 27.96 1.35
N ALA A 65 -44.46 27.13 1.30
CA ALA A 65 -43.07 27.57 1.49
C ALA A 65 -42.43 28.21 0.26
N ASP A 66 -42.73 27.67 -0.92
CA ASP A 66 -42.01 27.94 -2.17
C ASP A 66 -43.02 28.08 -3.32
N ASP A 67 -42.73 28.96 -4.29
CA ASP A 67 -43.47 29.05 -5.55
C ASP A 67 -43.11 27.86 -6.44
N ALA A 68 -44.08 26.95 -6.63
CA ALA A 68 -43.86 25.69 -7.34
C ALA A 68 -43.44 25.84 -8.81
N SER A 69 -43.56 27.05 -9.39
CA SER A 69 -43.26 27.34 -10.80
C SER A 69 -41.77 27.31 -11.14
N ASP A 70 -40.87 27.48 -10.16
CA ASP A 70 -39.42 27.60 -10.40
C ASP A 70 -38.63 26.30 -10.13
N ILE A 71 -39.32 25.22 -9.74
CA ILE A 71 -38.67 23.95 -9.38
C ILE A 71 -37.97 23.34 -10.59
N ASP A 72 -38.60 23.40 -11.76
CA ASP A 72 -38.07 22.78 -12.98
C ASP A 72 -36.78 23.45 -13.46
N CYS A 73 -36.72 24.79 -13.38
CA CYS A 73 -35.51 25.55 -13.67
C CYS A 73 -34.37 25.16 -12.70
N ARG A 74 -34.67 25.09 -11.40
CA ARG A 74 -33.68 24.70 -10.38
C ARG A 74 -33.16 23.27 -10.55
N ILE A 75 -34.03 22.32 -10.92
CA ILE A 75 -33.61 20.93 -11.23
C ILE A 75 -32.69 20.92 -12.44
N ALA A 76 -33.02 21.68 -13.50
CA ALA A 76 -32.21 21.77 -14.70
C ALA A 76 -30.83 22.40 -14.44
N GLU A 77 -30.78 23.50 -13.69
CA GLU A 77 -29.53 24.16 -13.28
C GLU A 77 -28.65 23.24 -12.43
N PHE A 78 -29.24 22.53 -11.46
CA PHE A 78 -28.49 21.57 -10.66
C PHE A 78 -27.87 20.47 -11.54
N ARG A 79 -28.65 19.89 -12.46
CA ARG A 79 -28.15 18.85 -13.38
C ARG A 79 -27.02 19.36 -14.28
N HIS A 80 -27.13 20.60 -14.77
CA HIS A 80 -26.11 21.20 -15.61
C HIS A 80 -24.76 21.32 -14.87
N HIS A 81 -24.77 21.90 -13.67
CA HIS A 81 -23.55 22.06 -12.87
C HIS A 81 -23.04 20.73 -12.29
N PHE A 82 -23.95 19.79 -12.00
CA PHE A 82 -23.59 18.50 -11.40
C PHE A 82 -22.77 17.62 -12.35
N ILE A 83 -22.94 17.75 -13.67
CA ILE A 83 -22.13 17.00 -14.65
C ILE A 83 -20.64 17.34 -14.49
N ALA A 84 -20.30 18.63 -14.37
CA ALA A 84 -18.92 19.09 -14.20
C ALA A 84 -18.32 18.63 -12.86
N ILE A 85 -19.08 18.75 -11.77
CA ILE A 85 -18.66 18.29 -10.44
C ILE A 85 -18.49 16.77 -10.41
N GLY A 86 -19.39 16.05 -11.07
CA GLY A 86 -19.35 14.60 -11.21
C GLY A 86 -18.05 14.13 -11.87
N GLN A 87 -17.57 14.85 -12.87
CA GLN A 87 -16.30 14.58 -13.54
C GLN A 87 -15.08 14.92 -12.67
N MET A 88 -15.15 15.97 -11.86
CA MET A 88 -14.04 16.37 -10.97
C MET A 88 -13.81 15.38 -9.81
N TYR A 89 -14.87 14.72 -9.35
CA TYR A 89 -14.85 13.93 -8.12
C TYR A 89 -15.36 12.49 -8.32
N THR A 90 -15.16 11.91 -9.50
CA THR A 90 -15.68 10.58 -9.89
C THR A 90 -15.38 9.49 -8.87
N ASP A 91 -14.22 9.56 -8.23
CA ASP A 91 -13.71 8.48 -7.39
C ASP A 91 -14.21 8.53 -5.94
N ILE A 92 -14.73 9.68 -5.51
CA ILE A 92 -15.18 9.94 -4.13
C ILE A 92 -16.69 10.19 -4.01
N ILE A 93 -17.38 10.38 -5.14
CA ILE A 93 -18.83 10.56 -5.17
C ILE A 93 -19.55 9.22 -4.98
N VAL A 94 -20.52 9.21 -4.07
CA VAL A 94 -21.50 8.14 -3.95
C VAL A 94 -22.91 8.67 -4.08
N ASN A 95 -23.64 8.10 -5.03
CA ASN A 95 -25.03 8.41 -5.28
C ASN A 95 -25.94 7.53 -4.42
N LEU A 96 -26.64 8.13 -3.47
CA LEU A 96 -27.67 7.48 -2.67
C LEU A 96 -29.05 7.80 -3.24
N ARG A 97 -29.93 6.81 -3.30
CA ARG A 97 -31.31 7.03 -3.76
C ARG A 97 -32.09 7.78 -2.68
N GLY A 98 -32.54 8.98 -3.00
CA GLY A 98 -33.39 9.80 -2.14
C GLY A 98 -34.85 9.34 -2.11
N ASP A 99 -35.27 8.41 -2.97
CA ASP A 99 -36.67 7.94 -3.11
C ASP A 99 -37.06 6.84 -2.08
N GLN A 100 -36.23 6.63 -1.06
CA GLN A 100 -36.40 5.60 -0.03
C GLN A 100 -36.69 6.24 1.36
N PRO A 101 -37.16 5.49 2.37
CA PRO A 101 -37.42 6.05 3.69
C PRO A 101 -36.14 6.60 4.35
N LEU A 102 -36.33 7.60 5.21
CA LEU A 102 -35.23 8.37 5.81
C LEU A 102 -34.30 7.51 6.67
N SER A 103 -34.82 6.48 7.35
CA SER A 103 -34.04 5.48 8.10
C SER A 103 -33.01 4.75 7.23
N ASP A 104 -33.42 4.35 6.03
CA ASP A 104 -32.60 3.57 5.10
C ASP A 104 -31.56 4.48 4.46
N LEU A 105 -31.95 5.71 4.14
CA LEU A 105 -31.02 6.72 3.64
C LEU A 105 -29.94 7.06 4.69
N TYR A 106 -30.34 7.28 5.94
CA TYR A 106 -29.40 7.54 7.04
C TYR A 106 -28.46 6.36 7.29
N SER A 107 -28.99 5.14 7.35
CA SER A 107 -28.15 3.96 7.57
C SER A 107 -27.14 3.76 6.42
N GLN A 108 -27.55 3.98 5.17
CA GLN A 108 -26.65 3.95 4.01
C GLN A 108 -25.59 5.05 4.07
N ALA A 109 -25.98 6.29 4.41
CA ALA A 109 -25.07 7.41 4.54
C ALA A 109 -24.05 7.18 5.66
N ILE A 110 -24.50 6.78 6.85
CA ILE A 110 -23.63 6.48 8.00
C ILE A 110 -22.71 5.30 7.66
N CYS A 111 -23.23 4.22 7.07
CA CYS A 111 -22.39 3.11 6.64
C CYS A 111 -21.31 3.56 5.66
N HIS A 112 -21.61 4.52 4.79
CA HIS A 112 -20.64 5.04 3.84
C HIS A 112 -19.62 5.99 4.49
N LEU A 113 -20.05 6.86 5.40
CA LEU A 113 -19.19 7.75 6.18
C LEU A 113 -18.28 6.98 7.15
N SER A 114 -18.76 5.89 7.74
CA SER A 114 -18.01 5.04 8.66
C SER A 114 -17.08 4.04 7.96
N ARG A 115 -17.23 3.80 6.64
CA ARG A 115 -16.26 3.01 5.88
C ARG A 115 -14.93 3.77 5.84
N PRO A 116 -13.78 3.16 6.13
CA PRO A 116 -12.50 3.85 5.88
C PRO A 116 -12.44 4.28 4.41
N ALA A 117 -11.92 5.48 4.13
CA ALA A 117 -11.73 5.97 2.77
C ALA A 117 -11.06 4.87 1.94
N ARG A 118 -11.56 4.61 0.72
CA ARG A 118 -10.90 3.68 -0.21
C ARG A 118 -9.59 4.31 -0.65
N ASN A 119 -8.60 4.26 0.23
CA ASN A 119 -7.25 4.64 -0.10
C ASN A 119 -6.79 3.65 -1.18
N PRO A 120 -6.36 4.09 -2.38
CA PRO A 120 -5.72 3.18 -3.34
C PRO A 120 -4.57 2.39 -2.69
N ALA A 121 -3.98 2.93 -1.60
CA ALA A 121 -3.01 2.26 -0.74
C ALA A 121 -3.48 0.96 -0.07
N MET A 122 -4.79 0.65 0.01
CA MET A 122 -5.26 -0.64 0.53
C MET A 122 -4.97 -1.81 -0.41
N TRP A 123 -4.63 -1.54 -1.68
CA TRP A 123 -4.24 -2.59 -2.63
C TRP A 123 -2.75 -2.57 -2.98
N THR A 124 -2.04 -1.49 -2.65
CA THR A 124 -0.61 -1.36 -2.94
C THR A 124 0.17 -2.45 -2.20
N PRO A 125 0.84 -3.38 -2.92
CA PRO A 125 1.52 -4.51 -2.29
C PRO A 125 2.72 -4.03 -1.48
N ARG A 126 2.66 -4.22 -0.17
CA ARG A 126 3.79 -4.05 0.76
C ARG A 126 4.27 -5.43 1.16
N VAL A 127 5.26 -5.94 0.45
CA VAL A 127 5.69 -7.34 0.53
C VAL A 127 6.99 -7.42 1.31
N LEU A 128 7.04 -8.29 2.31
CA LEU A 128 8.24 -8.61 3.05
C LEU A 128 8.72 -10.02 2.65
N LEU A 129 9.99 -10.14 2.23
CA LEU A 129 10.62 -11.43 1.93
C LEU A 129 11.57 -11.86 3.06
N LEU A 130 11.16 -12.89 3.78
CA LEU A 130 11.93 -13.59 4.81
C LEU A 130 12.57 -14.86 4.22
N GLY A 131 13.67 -15.31 4.83
CA GLY A 131 14.37 -16.52 4.45
C GLY A 131 15.90 -16.39 4.52
N PHE A 132 16.58 -17.53 4.39
CA PHE A 132 18.04 -17.60 4.49
C PHE A 132 18.77 -16.79 3.40
N SER A 133 20.04 -16.48 3.65
CA SER A 133 20.92 -16.07 2.56
C SER A 133 21.08 -17.26 1.62
N GLY A 134 20.84 -17.08 0.32
CA GLY A 134 20.86 -18.18 -0.65
C GLY A 134 19.49 -18.78 -1.00
N SER A 135 18.40 -18.38 -0.32
CA SER A 135 17.05 -18.87 -0.63
C SER A 135 16.40 -18.27 -1.90
N GLY A 136 17.13 -17.42 -2.65
CA GLY A 136 16.58 -16.80 -3.87
C GLY A 136 15.72 -15.56 -3.66
N ARG A 137 15.70 -14.96 -2.45
CA ARG A 137 14.94 -13.73 -2.14
C ARG A 137 15.09 -12.62 -3.19
N LYS A 138 16.32 -12.35 -3.63
CA LYS A 138 16.59 -11.33 -4.65
C LYS A 138 15.90 -11.68 -5.97
N THR A 139 16.05 -12.92 -6.43
CA THR A 139 15.44 -13.40 -7.68
C THR A 139 13.91 -13.28 -7.64
N VAL A 140 13.29 -13.63 -6.50
CA VAL A 140 11.85 -13.46 -6.31
C VAL A 140 11.48 -11.96 -6.30
N ALA A 141 12.22 -11.11 -5.59
CA ALA A 141 11.97 -9.67 -5.56
C ALA A 141 12.08 -9.03 -6.96
N ASP A 142 13.10 -9.40 -7.74
CA ASP A 142 13.32 -8.88 -9.09
C ASP A 142 12.20 -9.32 -10.04
N LYS A 143 11.79 -10.61 -9.99
CA LYS A 143 10.64 -11.10 -10.77
C LYS A 143 9.32 -10.41 -10.39
N LEU A 144 9.12 -10.12 -9.10
CA LEU A 144 7.95 -9.39 -8.61
C LEU A 144 7.95 -7.93 -9.06
N ALA A 145 9.11 -7.29 -9.05
CA ALA A 145 9.30 -5.94 -9.55
C ALA A 145 9.00 -5.84 -11.05
N GLU A 146 9.45 -6.83 -11.84
CA GLU A 146 9.22 -6.88 -13.28
C GLU A 146 7.74 -7.08 -13.63
N ARG A 147 7.04 -8.01 -12.94
CA ARG A 147 5.65 -8.37 -13.30
C ARG A 147 4.60 -7.40 -12.75
N TYR A 148 4.83 -6.80 -11.58
CA TYR A 148 3.84 -5.98 -10.88
C TYR A 148 4.31 -4.54 -10.66
N GLU A 149 5.41 -4.14 -11.30
CA GLU A 149 6.04 -2.81 -11.17
C GLU A 149 6.37 -2.41 -9.72
N LEU A 150 6.54 -3.38 -8.83
CA LEU A 150 6.90 -3.12 -7.43
C LEU A 150 8.33 -2.63 -7.32
N ILE A 151 8.59 -1.81 -6.30
CA ILE A 151 9.94 -1.33 -6.03
C ILE A 151 10.69 -2.34 -5.15
N PRO A 152 11.76 -3.01 -5.64
CA PRO A 152 12.55 -3.91 -4.82
C PRO A 152 13.50 -3.10 -3.93
N VAL A 153 13.35 -3.23 -2.62
CA VAL A 153 14.18 -2.53 -1.63
C VAL A 153 14.96 -3.55 -0.83
N HIS A 154 16.28 -3.51 -1.00
CA HIS A 154 17.20 -4.30 -0.20
C HIS A 154 18.00 -3.41 0.75
N CYS A 155 17.84 -3.67 2.05
CA CYS A 155 18.43 -2.85 3.11
C CYS A 155 19.96 -2.73 2.97
N GLY A 156 20.67 -3.84 2.72
CA GLY A 156 22.13 -3.80 2.61
C GLY A 156 22.67 -3.09 1.36
N THR A 157 21.90 -2.99 0.28
CA THR A 157 22.29 -2.19 -0.90
C THR A 157 21.91 -0.74 -0.71
N LEU A 158 20.79 -0.47 -0.03
CA LEU A 158 20.37 0.86 0.34
C LEU A 158 21.43 1.55 1.21
N ILE A 159 21.92 0.87 2.25
CA ILE A 159 23.00 1.38 3.12
C ILE A 159 24.25 1.73 2.28
N ARG A 160 24.73 0.81 1.44
CA ARG A 160 25.92 1.05 0.60
C ARG A 160 25.72 2.22 -0.36
N ARG A 161 24.53 2.33 -0.95
CA ARG A 161 24.18 3.43 -1.86
C ARG A 161 24.28 4.77 -1.13
N GLU A 162 23.77 4.86 0.09
CA GLU A 162 23.85 6.10 0.88
C GLU A 162 25.28 6.45 1.32
N VAL A 163 26.10 5.45 1.65
CA VAL A 163 27.53 5.66 1.94
C VAL A 163 28.25 6.22 0.73
N ILE A 164 27.98 5.68 -0.48
CA ILE A 164 28.58 6.17 -1.73
C ILE A 164 28.11 7.60 -2.06
N ARG A 165 26.85 7.93 -1.75
CA ARG A 165 26.29 9.28 -1.96
C ARG A 165 26.69 10.29 -0.89
N GLU A 166 27.44 9.87 0.13
CA GLU A 166 27.92 10.70 1.24
C GLU A 166 26.79 11.51 1.92
N THR A 167 25.60 10.92 2.03
CA THR A 167 24.49 11.55 2.76
C THR A 167 24.79 11.60 4.25
N LYS A 168 24.15 12.52 5.00
CA LYS A 168 24.39 12.65 6.46
C LYS A 168 24.28 11.31 7.20
N LEU A 169 23.28 10.48 6.84
CA LEU A 169 23.12 9.13 7.37
C LEU A 169 24.20 8.17 6.82
N GLY A 170 24.52 8.24 5.52
CA GLY A 170 25.57 7.45 4.88
C GLY A 170 26.94 7.65 5.53
N THR A 171 27.34 8.88 5.84
CA THR A 171 28.62 9.19 6.50
C THR A 171 28.67 8.61 7.92
N ALA A 172 27.57 8.67 8.67
CA ALA A 172 27.48 8.04 9.99
C ALA A 172 27.54 6.50 9.90
N MET A 173 26.92 5.91 8.87
CA MET A 173 26.95 4.46 8.63
C MET A 173 28.30 3.96 8.11
N LYS A 174 29.10 4.82 7.45
CA LYS A 174 30.37 4.47 6.83
C LYS A 174 31.33 3.76 7.81
N ILE A 175 31.41 4.24 9.05
CA ILE A 175 32.25 3.68 10.11
C ILE A 175 31.92 2.19 10.35
N TYR A 176 30.63 1.84 10.40
CA TYR A 176 30.18 0.47 10.63
C TYR A 176 30.37 -0.42 9.40
N VAL A 177 30.16 0.13 8.21
CA VAL A 177 30.35 -0.58 6.94
C VAL A 177 31.82 -0.93 6.73
N ASP A 178 32.72 0.02 6.95
CA ASP A 178 34.16 -0.18 6.83
C ASP A 178 34.67 -1.18 7.89
N ALA A 179 34.12 -1.11 9.11
CA ALA A 179 34.40 -2.05 10.19
C ALA A 179 33.70 -3.43 10.05
N HIS A 180 33.00 -3.70 8.95
CA HIS A 180 32.24 -4.95 8.72
C HIS A 180 31.28 -5.32 9.88
N SER A 181 30.81 -4.32 10.60
CA SER A 181 29.99 -4.45 11.80
C SER A 181 28.51 -4.20 11.49
N SER A 182 27.62 -4.64 12.39
CA SER A 182 26.19 -4.41 12.20
C SER A 182 25.86 -2.94 12.44
N VAL A 183 25.12 -2.34 11.51
CA VAL A 183 24.64 -0.96 11.64
C VAL A 183 23.51 -0.91 12.69
N PRO A 184 23.51 0.06 13.61
CA PRO A 184 22.42 0.27 14.57
C PRO A 184 21.02 0.34 13.94
N ASP A 185 20.07 -0.35 14.57
CA ASP A 185 18.70 -0.55 14.05
C ASP A 185 17.95 0.77 13.84
N GLU A 186 18.08 1.73 14.75
CA GLU A 186 17.45 3.06 14.63
C GLU A 186 17.86 3.81 13.35
N MET A 187 19.14 3.71 12.97
CA MET A 187 19.63 4.35 11.75
C MET A 187 19.11 3.64 10.51
N VAL A 188 19.02 2.30 10.55
CA VAL A 188 18.46 1.50 9.45
C VAL A 188 16.99 1.82 9.22
N ILE A 189 16.23 2.03 10.29
CA ILE A 189 14.80 2.33 10.19
C ILE A 189 14.55 3.73 9.65
N LYS A 190 15.31 4.74 10.12
CA LYS A 190 15.26 6.09 9.53
C LYS A 190 15.56 6.06 8.03
N LEU A 191 16.54 5.24 7.63
CA LEU A 191 16.89 5.06 6.23
C LEU A 191 15.76 4.39 5.42
N LEU A 192 15.17 3.32 5.96
CA LEU A 192 14.06 2.63 5.33
C LEU A 192 12.81 3.52 5.25
N GLN A 193 12.53 4.28 6.29
CA GLN A 193 11.42 5.24 6.31
C GLN A 193 11.58 6.29 5.23
N ALA A 194 12.77 6.86 5.07
CA ALA A 194 13.04 7.82 4.00
C ALA A 194 12.79 7.19 2.62
N ARG A 195 13.28 5.97 2.36
CA ARG A 195 13.12 5.33 1.05
C ARG A 195 11.70 4.85 0.77
N LEU A 196 11.05 4.20 1.74
CA LEU A 196 9.73 3.58 1.55
C LEU A 196 8.59 4.60 1.55
N SER A 197 8.84 5.82 2.04
CA SER A 197 7.87 6.93 1.98
C SER A 197 7.99 7.75 0.69
N GLU A 198 8.90 7.42 -0.22
CA GLU A 198 8.99 8.07 -1.53
C GLU A 198 7.75 7.77 -2.40
N LEU A 199 7.43 8.69 -3.30
CA LEU A 199 6.19 8.65 -4.09
C LEU A 199 6.06 7.36 -4.92
N ASP A 200 7.17 6.86 -5.47
CA ASP A 200 7.20 5.60 -6.23
C ASP A 200 6.79 4.39 -5.37
N CYS A 201 7.34 4.28 -4.15
CA CYS A 201 7.02 3.22 -3.19
C CYS A 201 5.58 3.31 -2.68
N THR A 202 5.05 4.52 -2.49
CA THR A 202 3.67 4.70 -2.02
C THR A 202 2.63 4.39 -3.11
N LEU A 203 2.91 4.74 -4.38
CA LEU A 203 1.99 4.51 -5.49
C LEU A 203 2.04 3.07 -6.00
N LYS A 204 3.24 2.55 -6.27
CA LYS A 204 3.42 1.22 -6.88
C LYS A 204 3.49 0.10 -5.85
N GLY A 205 4.01 0.40 -4.66
CA GLY A 205 4.31 -0.59 -3.64
C GLY A 205 5.76 -1.02 -3.64
N TRP A 206 6.09 -1.89 -2.70
CA TRP A 206 7.48 -2.25 -2.45
C TRP A 206 7.63 -3.70 -2.00
N VAL A 207 8.80 -4.25 -2.31
CA VAL A 207 9.25 -5.57 -1.86
C VAL A 207 10.49 -5.37 -1.01
N LEU A 208 10.35 -5.47 0.31
CA LEU A 208 11.45 -5.32 1.26
C LEU A 208 12.11 -6.68 1.50
N PHE A 209 13.44 -6.72 1.42
CA PHE A 209 14.21 -7.90 1.79
C PHE A 209 15.55 -7.56 2.47
N GLY A 210 16.00 -8.48 3.32
CA GLY A 210 17.23 -8.33 4.12
C GLY A 210 17.06 -7.63 5.47
N PHE A 211 15.83 -7.17 5.77
CA PHE A 211 15.35 -6.59 7.03
C PHE A 211 13.84 -6.86 7.14
N PRO A 212 13.27 -7.15 8.32
CA PRO A 212 13.90 -7.32 9.62
C PRO A 212 14.57 -8.69 9.79
N ARG A 213 15.48 -8.79 10.75
CA ARG A 213 16.20 -10.02 11.15
C ARG A 213 15.86 -10.48 12.57
N THR A 214 15.35 -9.58 13.40
CA THR A 214 14.95 -9.82 14.78
C THR A 214 13.53 -9.33 15.01
N ARG A 215 12.86 -9.86 16.04
CA ARG A 215 11.51 -9.42 16.44
C ARG A 215 11.46 -7.93 16.76
N LEU A 216 12.49 -7.39 17.41
CA LEU A 216 12.57 -5.96 17.73
C LEU A 216 12.53 -5.09 16.46
N GLN A 217 13.32 -5.45 15.44
CA GLN A 217 13.31 -4.74 14.16
C GLN A 217 11.95 -4.81 13.46
N ALA A 218 11.21 -5.92 13.63
CA ALA A 218 9.86 -6.06 13.08
C ALA A 218 8.87 -5.13 13.81
N GLN A 219 8.95 -5.03 15.14
CA GLN A 219 8.15 -4.09 15.93
C GLN A 219 8.42 -2.64 15.53
N MET A 220 9.69 -2.27 15.40
CA MET A 220 10.04 -0.92 15.03
C MET A 220 9.57 -0.54 13.60
N LEU A 221 9.40 -1.50 12.67
CA LEU A 221 8.77 -1.23 11.36
C LEU A 221 7.28 -0.91 11.49
N ASP A 222 6.60 -1.63 12.36
CA ASP A 222 5.17 -1.44 12.61
C ASP A 222 4.92 -0.09 13.31
N GLU A 223 5.82 0.34 14.20
CA GLU A 223 5.78 1.65 14.89
C GLU A 223 5.89 2.85 13.94
N VAL A 224 6.63 2.72 12.82
CA VAL A 224 6.79 3.80 11.82
C VAL A 224 5.78 3.72 10.66
N ASP A 225 4.67 2.99 10.84
CA ASP A 225 3.61 2.77 9.83
C ASP A 225 4.09 2.09 8.53
N LEU A 226 5.26 1.43 8.57
CA LEU A 226 5.83 0.66 7.46
C LEU A 226 5.50 -0.84 7.53
N ALA A 227 4.46 -1.18 8.29
CA ALA A 227 4.00 -2.56 8.45
C ALA A 227 3.71 -3.23 7.08
N PRO A 228 4.36 -4.35 6.75
CA PRO A 228 4.15 -5.04 5.48
C PRO A 228 2.74 -5.64 5.44
N ASN A 229 2.08 -5.64 4.28
CA ASN A 229 0.74 -6.22 4.07
C ASN A 229 0.81 -7.72 3.77
N ARG A 230 1.93 -8.19 3.23
CA ARG A 230 2.19 -9.58 2.79
C ARG A 230 3.55 -10.00 3.32
N VAL A 231 3.65 -11.15 3.95
CA VAL A 231 4.92 -11.70 4.42
C VAL A 231 5.14 -13.05 3.77
N LEU A 232 6.25 -13.20 3.06
CA LEU A 232 6.63 -14.41 2.34
C LEU A 232 7.87 -14.99 3.00
N LEU A 233 7.80 -16.24 3.46
CA LEU A 233 8.95 -16.98 3.97
C LEU A 233 9.43 -17.97 2.91
N LEU A 234 10.61 -17.71 2.35
CA LEU A 234 11.29 -18.64 1.44
C LEU A 234 12.09 -19.66 2.27
N ASN A 235 11.49 -20.83 2.47
CA ASN A 235 12.06 -21.90 3.28
C ASN A 235 12.96 -22.81 2.42
N ILE A 236 14.16 -23.09 2.91
CA ILE A 236 15.17 -23.94 2.29
C ILE A 236 16.00 -24.61 3.38
N GLY A 237 16.49 -25.83 3.13
CA GLY A 237 17.39 -26.52 4.03
C GLY A 237 18.69 -25.75 4.27
N HIS A 238 19.25 -25.88 5.47
CA HIS A 238 20.51 -25.22 5.84
C HIS A 238 21.66 -25.60 4.89
N ASN A 239 21.75 -26.88 4.56
CA ASN A 239 22.79 -27.42 3.67
C ASN A 239 22.62 -26.93 2.24
N ASP A 240 21.39 -26.88 1.73
CA ASP A 240 21.10 -26.44 0.36
C ASP A 240 21.36 -24.94 0.21
N ALA A 241 21.00 -24.14 1.23
CA ALA A 241 21.34 -22.72 1.28
C ALA A 241 22.86 -22.50 1.27
N ALA A 242 23.61 -23.27 2.05
CA ALA A 242 25.07 -23.21 2.07
C ALA A 242 25.68 -23.61 0.71
N ALA A 243 25.18 -24.69 0.10
CA ALA A 243 25.61 -25.15 -1.22
C ALA A 243 25.41 -24.05 -2.29
N ARG A 244 24.21 -23.43 -2.33
CA ARG A 244 23.92 -22.30 -3.24
C ARG A 244 24.83 -21.10 -3.01
N LEU A 245 25.17 -20.79 -1.76
CA LEU A 245 26.09 -19.70 -1.44
C LEU A 245 27.53 -19.99 -1.87
N ASN A 246 27.99 -21.24 -1.80
CA ASN A 246 29.33 -21.67 -2.20
C ASN A 246 29.54 -21.63 -3.72
N VAL A 247 28.48 -21.94 -4.48
CA VAL A 247 28.50 -21.92 -5.96
C VAL A 247 28.42 -20.50 -6.52
N ARG A 248 27.92 -19.54 -5.73
CA ARG A 248 27.75 -18.15 -6.14
C ARG A 248 29.05 -17.50 -6.57
N ARG A 249 28.98 -16.74 -7.66
CA ARG A 249 30.07 -15.88 -8.12
C ARG A 249 29.61 -14.44 -8.30
N VAL A 250 30.55 -13.52 -8.25
CA VAL A 250 30.33 -12.10 -8.54
C VAL A 250 31.40 -11.63 -9.50
N ASP A 251 30.99 -10.92 -10.53
CA ASP A 251 31.90 -10.15 -11.37
C ASP A 251 32.37 -8.92 -10.59
N VAL A 252 33.68 -8.78 -10.44
CA VAL A 252 34.33 -7.71 -9.68
C VAL A 252 34.06 -6.33 -10.29
N VAL A 253 33.84 -6.24 -11.60
CA VAL A 253 33.68 -4.97 -12.31
C VAL A 253 32.21 -4.56 -12.36
N THR A 254 31.32 -5.44 -12.82
CA THR A 254 29.89 -5.12 -12.95
C THR A 254 29.12 -5.29 -11.65
N GLY A 255 29.65 -6.04 -10.69
CA GLY A 255 28.93 -6.44 -9.48
C GLY A 255 27.79 -7.45 -9.76
N ALA A 256 27.65 -7.90 -11.01
CA ALA A 256 26.65 -8.90 -11.40
C ALA A 256 26.94 -10.21 -10.67
N ARG A 257 25.87 -10.89 -10.22
CA ARG A 257 25.97 -12.10 -9.40
C ARG A 257 25.46 -13.27 -10.20
N TYR A 258 26.30 -14.28 -10.34
CA TYR A 258 26.02 -15.48 -11.12
C TYR A 258 25.92 -16.69 -10.20
N ASP A 259 25.13 -17.65 -10.62
CA ASP A 259 25.07 -18.98 -10.03
C ASP A 259 25.56 -19.94 -11.10
N LEU A 260 26.70 -20.61 -10.87
CA LEU A 260 27.34 -21.43 -11.90
C LEU A 260 26.42 -22.56 -12.41
N CYS A 261 25.44 -23.00 -11.63
CA CYS A 261 24.53 -24.07 -12.02
C CYS A 261 23.22 -23.54 -12.63
N LEU A 262 22.63 -22.50 -12.04
CA LEU A 262 21.28 -22.02 -12.42
C LEU A 262 21.28 -20.85 -13.39
N ALA A 263 22.33 -20.04 -13.38
CA ALA A 263 22.48 -18.84 -14.20
C ALA A 263 23.97 -18.53 -14.39
N PRO A 264 24.68 -19.33 -15.20
CA PRO A 264 26.10 -19.12 -15.45
C PRO A 264 26.33 -17.77 -16.13
N PRO A 265 27.52 -17.17 -15.98
CA PRO A 265 27.86 -15.97 -16.73
C PRO A 265 27.77 -16.26 -18.24
N PRO A 266 27.32 -15.30 -19.07
CA PRO A 266 27.28 -15.49 -20.51
C PRO A 266 28.68 -15.83 -21.04
N GLU A 267 28.78 -16.87 -21.86
CA GLU A 267 30.04 -17.23 -22.52
C GLU A 267 30.44 -16.10 -23.48
N PRO A 268 31.57 -15.43 -23.26
CA PRO A 268 32.01 -14.41 -24.19
C PRO A 268 32.78 -15.05 -25.36
N PRO A 269 32.97 -14.35 -26.50
CA PRO A 269 33.84 -14.84 -27.57
C PRO A 269 35.28 -15.06 -27.07
N VAL A 270 35.99 -16.03 -27.66
CA VAL A 270 37.29 -16.60 -27.24
C VAL A 270 38.34 -15.59 -26.69
N PRO A 271 38.51 -14.36 -27.21
CA PRO A 271 39.47 -13.38 -26.65
C PRO A 271 39.04 -12.75 -25.31
N MET A 272 37.76 -12.82 -24.95
CA MET A 272 37.22 -12.34 -23.67
C MET A 272 37.16 -13.44 -22.60
N LEU A 273 37.28 -14.73 -22.97
CA LEU A 273 37.26 -15.85 -22.03
C LEU A 273 38.40 -15.74 -21.01
N GLU A 274 39.61 -15.37 -21.44
CA GLU A 274 40.75 -15.11 -20.52
C GLU A 274 40.47 -13.94 -19.57
N ARG A 275 39.71 -12.93 -20.01
CA ARG A 275 39.37 -11.76 -19.20
C ARG A 275 38.24 -12.05 -18.21
N VAL A 276 37.23 -12.85 -18.58
CA VAL A 276 36.08 -13.15 -17.71
C VAL A 276 36.40 -14.25 -16.69
N ALA A 277 37.19 -15.27 -17.06
CA ALA A 277 37.60 -16.35 -16.15
C ALA A 277 38.41 -15.83 -14.93
N GLY A 278 39.17 -14.73 -15.10
CA GLY A 278 39.86 -14.05 -14.00
C GLY A 278 39.05 -12.97 -13.26
N ARG A 279 37.88 -12.55 -13.78
CA ARG A 279 37.05 -11.46 -13.21
C ARG A 279 35.92 -11.95 -12.31
N VAL A 280 35.52 -13.21 -12.46
CA VAL A 280 34.38 -13.80 -11.75
C VAL A 280 34.89 -14.56 -10.53
N GLY A 281 34.79 -13.93 -9.36
CA GLY A 281 35.33 -14.43 -8.10
C GLY A 281 34.26 -14.86 -7.09
N ARG A 282 34.70 -15.44 -5.96
CA ARG A 282 33.82 -15.56 -4.78
C ARG A 282 33.56 -14.15 -4.22
N PRO A 283 32.31 -13.81 -3.85
CA PRO A 283 32.02 -12.51 -3.26
C PRO A 283 32.74 -12.35 -1.91
N PRO A 284 33.12 -11.12 -1.51
CA PRO A 284 33.68 -10.87 -0.19
C PRO A 284 32.65 -11.25 0.91
N GLY A 285 33.13 -11.82 2.01
CA GLY A 285 32.28 -12.25 3.12
C GLY A 285 31.57 -13.60 2.90
N MET A 286 32.08 -14.45 1.99
CA MET A 286 31.52 -15.77 1.63
C MET A 286 32.52 -16.90 1.90
N ALA A 287 33.41 -16.73 2.89
CA ALA A 287 34.15 -17.86 3.43
C ALA A 287 33.18 -18.84 4.10
N GLU A 288 33.50 -20.14 4.11
CA GLU A 288 32.60 -21.18 4.63
C GLU A 288 32.17 -20.91 6.08
N CYS A 289 33.09 -20.44 6.92
CA CYS A 289 32.81 -20.04 8.31
C CYS A 289 31.83 -18.88 8.41
N GLU A 290 31.95 -17.87 7.53
CA GLU A 290 31.07 -16.69 7.54
C GLU A 290 29.67 -17.02 7.00
N VAL A 291 29.60 -17.92 6.00
CA VAL A 291 28.34 -18.44 5.47
C VAL A 291 27.59 -19.19 6.56
N SER A 292 28.28 -20.11 7.25
CA SER A 292 27.69 -20.88 8.36
C SER A 292 27.17 -19.94 9.46
N LEU A 293 27.99 -18.99 9.92
CA LEU A 293 27.61 -18.02 10.94
C LEU A 293 26.43 -17.12 10.53
N LYS A 294 26.32 -16.74 9.25
CA LYS A 294 25.14 -16.02 8.72
C LYS A 294 23.87 -16.87 8.76
N LEU A 295 23.97 -18.15 8.42
CA LEU A 295 22.84 -19.06 8.44
C LEU A 295 22.39 -19.35 9.89
N THR A 296 23.33 -19.60 10.81
CA THR A 296 23.03 -19.82 12.24
C THR A 296 22.33 -18.61 12.87
N ARG A 297 22.83 -17.39 12.62
CA ARG A 297 22.20 -16.16 13.13
C ARG A 297 20.76 -15.98 12.63
N HIS A 298 20.51 -16.33 11.36
CA HIS A 298 19.14 -16.26 10.83
C HIS A 298 18.24 -17.34 11.43
N ALA A 299 18.76 -18.56 11.59
CA ALA A 299 18.01 -19.66 12.18
C ALA A 299 17.56 -19.35 13.62
N ALA A 300 18.43 -18.70 14.41
CA ALA A 300 18.13 -18.33 15.80
C ALA A 300 16.89 -17.42 15.96
N HIS A 301 16.67 -16.48 15.04
CA HIS A 301 15.56 -15.52 15.12
C HIS A 301 14.41 -15.81 14.15
N ARG A 302 14.53 -16.86 13.33
CA ARG A 302 13.51 -17.19 12.32
C ARG A 302 12.17 -17.47 12.98
N ASP A 303 12.17 -18.31 14.00
CA ASP A 303 10.92 -18.79 14.60
C ASP A 303 10.22 -17.65 15.36
N GLU A 304 10.98 -16.77 16.03
CA GLU A 304 10.46 -15.54 16.66
C GLU A 304 9.78 -14.60 15.66
N LEU A 305 10.36 -14.44 14.45
CA LEU A 305 9.78 -13.62 13.39
C LEU A 305 8.52 -14.23 12.79
N VAL A 306 8.52 -15.56 12.59
CA VAL A 306 7.35 -16.28 12.08
C VAL A 306 6.20 -16.20 13.08
N GLU A 307 6.49 -16.35 14.37
CA GLU A 307 5.51 -16.17 15.44
C GLU A 307 4.94 -14.74 15.46
N TYR A 308 5.80 -13.73 15.34
CA TYR A 308 5.39 -12.32 15.34
C TYR A 308 4.42 -11.98 14.18
N TYR A 309 4.73 -12.40 12.95
CA TYR A 309 3.86 -12.15 11.81
C TYR A 309 2.66 -13.13 11.72
N GLY A 310 2.75 -14.27 12.41
CA GLY A 310 1.68 -15.25 12.59
C GLY A 310 1.02 -15.67 11.27
N PRO A 311 -0.32 -15.57 11.14
CA PRO A 311 -1.06 -16.07 9.98
C PRO A 311 -0.84 -15.23 8.70
N ARG A 312 -0.08 -14.13 8.76
CA ARG A 312 0.26 -13.29 7.60
C ARG A 312 1.42 -13.88 6.79
N VAL A 313 2.12 -14.86 7.35
CA VAL A 313 3.27 -15.51 6.72
C VAL A 313 2.80 -16.62 5.78
N LEU A 314 3.13 -16.50 4.50
CA LEU A 314 3.05 -17.62 3.57
C LEU A 314 4.41 -18.33 3.53
N ASN A 315 4.41 -19.61 3.88
CA ASN A 315 5.60 -20.46 3.77
C ASN A 315 5.68 -21.05 2.36
N VAL A 316 6.76 -20.74 1.65
CA VAL A 316 7.02 -21.20 0.28
C VAL A 316 8.29 -22.04 0.28
N ASN A 317 8.21 -23.24 -0.29
CA ASN A 317 9.38 -24.09 -0.46
C ASN A 317 10.26 -23.56 -1.59
N ALA A 318 11.40 -22.97 -1.23
CA ALA A 318 12.36 -22.37 -2.15
C ALA A 318 13.40 -23.36 -2.70
N ASP A 319 13.26 -24.66 -2.39
CA ASP A 319 14.11 -25.71 -2.96
C ASP A 319 13.67 -26.19 -4.35
N ARG A 320 12.70 -25.49 -4.95
CA ARG A 320 12.17 -25.78 -6.29
C ARG A 320 12.73 -24.83 -7.34
N GLU A 321 12.41 -25.11 -8.59
CA GLU A 321 12.72 -24.23 -9.71
C GLU A 321 12.07 -22.85 -9.55
N LYS A 322 12.77 -21.83 -10.05
CA LYS A 322 12.43 -20.41 -9.93
C LYS A 322 11.05 -20.06 -10.52
N GLU A 323 10.55 -20.78 -11.52
CA GLU A 323 9.19 -20.60 -12.05
C GLU A 323 8.14 -21.15 -11.07
N THR A 324 8.32 -22.39 -10.59
CA THR A 324 7.38 -23.02 -9.65
C THR A 324 7.26 -22.27 -8.33
N VAL A 325 8.36 -21.72 -7.82
CA VAL A 325 8.34 -20.88 -6.61
C VAL A 325 7.51 -19.61 -6.86
N PHE A 326 7.62 -19.02 -8.06
CA PHE A 326 6.90 -17.80 -8.41
C PHE A 326 5.39 -18.04 -8.56
N GLU A 327 5.00 -19.16 -9.18
CA GLU A 327 3.60 -19.58 -9.31
C GLU A 327 2.91 -19.76 -7.94
N GLN A 328 3.66 -20.16 -6.91
CA GLN A 328 3.13 -20.25 -5.55
C GLN A 328 2.96 -18.88 -4.87
N VAL A 329 3.79 -17.91 -5.23
CA VAL A 329 3.78 -16.56 -4.67
C VAL A 329 2.73 -15.67 -5.32
N GLU A 330 2.50 -15.81 -6.62
CA GLU A 330 1.59 -14.96 -7.41
C GLU A 330 0.15 -14.89 -6.86
N PRO A 331 -0.53 -16.01 -6.53
CA PRO A 331 -1.88 -15.98 -5.98
C PRO A 331 -1.95 -15.21 -4.66
N PHE A 332 -0.89 -15.26 -3.85
CA PHE A 332 -0.85 -14.55 -2.57
C PHE A 332 -0.84 -13.03 -2.76
N LEU A 333 -0.25 -12.53 -3.85
CA LEU A 333 -0.24 -11.10 -4.15
C LEU A 333 -1.56 -10.63 -4.76
N VAL A 334 -2.18 -11.43 -5.63
CA VAL A 334 -3.40 -11.07 -6.36
C VAL A 334 -4.66 -11.19 -5.48
N ASN A 335 -4.69 -12.16 -4.56
CA ASN A 335 -5.85 -12.40 -3.70
C ASN A 335 -6.07 -11.29 -2.66
N LYS A 336 -7.30 -11.20 -2.12
CA LYS A 336 -7.69 -10.22 -1.08
C LYS A 336 -6.74 -10.26 0.11
N MET A 337 -6.49 -9.10 0.73
CA MET A 337 -5.58 -9.01 1.87
C MET A 337 -6.03 -9.88 3.05
N PRO A 338 -5.09 -10.59 3.72
CA PRO A 338 -5.39 -11.26 4.97
C PRO A 338 -5.80 -10.23 6.02
N ARG A 339 -6.76 -10.59 6.88
CA ARG A 339 -7.25 -9.68 7.92
C ARG A 339 -6.11 -9.36 8.90
N PRO A 340 -5.95 -8.09 9.32
CA PRO A 340 -4.96 -7.74 10.35
C PRO A 340 -5.33 -8.45 11.67
N VAL A 341 -4.32 -9.02 12.32
CA VAL A 341 -4.47 -9.81 13.56
C VAL A 341 -4.51 -8.92 14.80
N HIS A 342 -3.95 -7.71 14.70
CA HIS A 342 -4.00 -6.70 15.77
C HIS A 342 -4.97 -5.59 15.36
N PRO A 343 -6.01 -5.30 16.15
CA PRO A 343 -6.77 -4.08 15.98
C PRO A 343 -5.83 -2.89 16.26
N LYS A 344 -5.84 -1.91 15.34
CA LYS A 344 -5.17 -0.61 15.55
C LYS A 344 -5.79 0.10 16.75
#